data_AF-A0A2D9PIQ5-F1
#
_entry.id   AF-A0A2D9PIQ5-F1
#
_cell.length_a   1.000
_cell.length_b   1.000
_cell.length_c   1.000
_cell.angle_alpha   90.00
_cell.angle_beta   90.00
_cell.angle_gamma   90.00
#
_symmetry.space_group_name_H-M   'P 1'
#
loop_
_entity.id
_entity.type
_entity.pdbx_description
1 polymer ?
#
loop_
_entity_poly.entity_id
_entity_poly.type
_entity_poly.pdbx_seq_one_letter_code
_entity_poly.pdbx_strand_id
1 'polypeptide(L)'
;MASLHSSIKDNEFQFYGLVVLRVLIGWHFLYEGISKLINPYWSSAAYLLDSKWIFSGLAKAIVANPTLLTISDYVNMWGLTLVGLSLMLGLLSRYGSLTGMTFICLYYLFAPPLLGLEYGRPGEGSYLIVNKNLIEACALWVLYCFPTSHIIGLDRFLPNMEKN
;
A
#
# COMPACT_ATOMS: atom_id res chain seq x y z
N MET A 1 18.07 20.34 -7.98
CA MET A 1 16.75 19.67 -7.83
C MET A 1 15.56 20.48 -8.37
N ALA A 2 15.70 21.77 -8.74
CA ALA A 2 14.61 22.55 -9.34
C ALA A 2 14.30 22.20 -10.81
N SER A 3 15.26 21.62 -11.55
CA SER A 3 15.12 21.34 -12.99
C SER A 3 14.22 20.14 -13.34
N LEU A 4 13.98 19.22 -12.39
CA LEU A 4 13.09 18.07 -12.63
C LEU A 4 11.61 18.44 -12.52
N HIS A 5 11.29 19.49 -11.76
CA HIS A 5 9.90 19.89 -11.49
C HIS A 5 9.23 20.57 -12.69
N SER A 6 9.99 21.24 -13.57
CA SER A 6 9.45 21.84 -14.79
C SER A 6 9.14 20.78 -15.85
N SER A 7 10.01 19.78 -16.01
CA SER A 7 9.89 18.79 -17.10
C SER A 7 8.64 17.89 -17.01
N ILE A 8 8.10 17.67 -15.81
CA ILE A 8 6.86 16.87 -15.63
C ILE A 8 5.63 17.68 -16.03
N LYS A 9 5.70 19.00 -15.89
CA LYS A 9 4.60 19.90 -16.21
C LYS A 9 4.44 20.08 -17.72
N ASP A 10 5.51 19.90 -18.48
CA ASP A 10 5.53 20.10 -19.93
C ASP A 10 5.11 18.84 -20.72
N ASN A 11 5.12 17.64 -20.09
CA ASN A 11 4.70 16.38 -20.72
C ASN A 11 3.40 15.84 -20.12
N GLU A 12 2.28 16.18 -20.77
CA GLU A 12 0.92 15.80 -20.35
C GLU A 12 0.76 14.28 -20.16
N PHE A 13 1.40 13.46 -20.98
CA PHE A 13 1.31 12.00 -20.87
C PHE A 13 1.93 11.46 -19.58
N GLN A 14 3.08 12.02 -19.15
CA GLN A 14 3.70 11.64 -17.90
C GLN A 14 2.80 12.00 -16.72
N PHE A 15 2.23 13.20 -16.74
CA PHE A 15 1.33 13.67 -15.69
C PHE A 15 0.06 12.82 -15.59
N TYR A 16 -0.65 12.60 -16.70
CA TYR A 16 -1.85 11.76 -16.72
C TYR A 16 -1.53 10.31 -16.34
N GLY A 17 -0.38 9.78 -16.78
CA GLY A 17 0.09 8.46 -16.37
C GLY A 17 0.26 8.32 -14.86
N LEU A 18 0.86 9.31 -14.20
CA LEU A 18 0.99 9.33 -12.74
C LEU A 18 -0.35 9.46 -12.02
N VAL A 19 -1.29 10.25 -12.54
CA VAL A 19 -2.65 10.37 -11.99
C VAL A 19 -3.40 9.05 -12.10
N VAL A 20 -3.37 8.41 -13.28
CA VAL A 20 -3.99 7.09 -13.50
C VAL A 20 -3.37 6.05 -12.59
N LEU A 21 -2.04 6.00 -12.48
CA LEU A 21 -1.34 5.09 -11.58
C LEU A 21 -1.81 5.28 -10.12
N ARG A 22 -1.90 6.53 -9.66
CA ARG A 22 -2.39 6.86 -8.31
C ARG A 22 -3.81 6.35 -8.08
N VAL A 23 -4.71 6.58 -9.02
CA VAL A 23 -6.11 6.15 -8.91
C VAL A 23 -6.23 4.63 -8.94
N LEU A 24 -5.46 3.94 -9.80
CA LEU A 24 -5.48 2.47 -9.88
C LEU A 24 -4.95 1.81 -8.60
N ILE A 25 -3.83 2.30 -8.06
CA ILE A 25 -3.30 1.80 -6.78
C ILE A 25 -4.27 2.14 -5.65
N GLY A 26 -4.81 3.35 -5.62
CA GLY A 26 -5.83 3.74 -4.65
C GLY A 26 -7.06 2.84 -4.68
N TRP A 27 -7.55 2.49 -5.88
CA TRP A 27 -8.65 1.55 -6.06
C TRP A 27 -8.31 0.16 -5.51
N HIS A 28 -7.13 -0.36 -5.81
CA HIS A 28 -6.68 -1.66 -5.32
C HIS A 28 -6.66 -1.70 -3.79
N PHE A 29 -6.04 -0.72 -3.13
CA PHE A 29 -6.05 -0.59 -1.67
C PHE A 29 -7.46 -0.46 -1.09
N LEU A 30 -8.30 0.36 -1.73
CA LEU A 30 -9.67 0.59 -1.28
C LEU A 30 -10.48 -0.70 -1.32
N TYR A 31 -10.41 -1.43 -2.43
CA TYR A 31 -11.08 -2.71 -2.59
C TYR A 31 -10.56 -3.75 -1.58
N GLU A 32 -9.24 -3.84 -1.40
CA GLU A 32 -8.63 -4.70 -0.40
C GLU A 32 -9.06 -4.35 1.02
N GLY A 33 -9.24 -3.07 1.36
CA GLY A 33 -9.74 -2.67 2.68
C GLY A 33 -11.23 -2.93 2.87
N ILE A 34 -12.07 -2.50 1.91
CA ILE A 34 -13.53 -2.67 1.98
C ILE A 34 -13.92 -4.14 2.01
N SER A 35 -13.29 -4.99 1.19
CA SER A 35 -13.57 -6.43 1.19
C SER A 35 -13.33 -7.09 2.56
N LYS A 36 -12.40 -6.56 3.36
CA LYS A 36 -12.13 -7.01 4.73
C LYS A 36 -13.14 -6.43 5.73
N LEU A 37 -13.55 -5.17 5.56
CA LEU A 37 -14.56 -4.54 6.40
C LEU A 37 -15.94 -5.18 6.25
N ILE A 38 -16.33 -5.56 5.03
CA ILE A 38 -17.66 -6.15 4.76
C ILE A 38 -17.74 -7.63 5.10
N ASN A 39 -16.61 -8.31 5.35
CA ASN A 39 -16.56 -9.72 5.71
C ASN A 39 -16.39 -9.87 7.23
N PRO A 40 -17.45 -10.20 7.99
CA PRO A 40 -17.38 -10.30 9.45
C PRO A 40 -16.45 -11.41 9.94
N TYR A 41 -16.08 -12.34 9.07
CA TYR A 41 -15.21 -13.48 9.39
C TYR A 41 -13.75 -13.25 8.94
N TRP A 42 -13.43 -12.09 8.36
CA TRP A 42 -12.08 -11.82 7.92
C TRP A 42 -11.13 -11.62 9.10
N SER A 43 -9.95 -12.24 9.02
CA SER A 43 -8.84 -12.01 9.96
C SER A 43 -7.51 -12.19 9.26
N SER A 44 -6.49 -11.47 9.72
CA SER A 44 -5.10 -11.58 9.29
C SER A 44 -4.42 -12.86 9.81
N ALA A 45 -5.05 -13.62 10.71
CA ALA A 45 -4.45 -14.81 11.33
C ALA A 45 -3.94 -15.84 10.31
N ALA A 46 -4.74 -16.15 9.27
CA ALA A 46 -4.33 -17.10 8.24
C ALA A 46 -3.10 -16.60 7.46
N TYR A 47 -3.04 -15.29 7.17
CA TYR A 47 -1.89 -14.68 6.52
C TYR A 47 -0.62 -14.76 7.39
N LEU A 48 -0.76 -14.45 8.68
CA LEU A 48 0.34 -14.43 9.65
C LEU A 48 0.88 -15.84 9.92
N LEU A 49 0.01 -16.83 10.11
CA LEU A 49 0.41 -18.23 10.34
C LEU A 49 1.13 -18.86 9.14
N ASP A 50 0.90 -18.34 7.94
CA ASP A 50 1.58 -18.76 6.72
C ASP A 50 2.98 -18.10 6.56
N SER A 51 3.39 -17.23 7.50
CA SER A 51 4.75 -16.68 7.53
C SER A 51 5.75 -17.72 8.02
N LYS A 52 6.68 -18.13 7.13
CA LYS A 52 7.62 -19.25 7.37
C LYS A 52 9.09 -18.85 7.52
N TRP A 53 9.42 -17.56 7.42
CA TRP A 53 10.80 -17.07 7.51
C TRP A 53 11.07 -16.43 8.89
N ILE A 54 12.13 -15.63 9.04
CA ILE A 54 12.57 -14.93 10.27
C ILE A 54 11.41 -14.27 11.05
N PHE A 55 10.36 -13.77 10.37
CA PHE A 55 9.20 -13.16 11.03
C PHE A 55 8.13 -14.16 11.52
N SER A 56 8.31 -15.47 11.34
CA SER A 56 7.33 -16.48 11.78
C SER A 56 7.09 -16.44 13.29
N GLY A 57 8.14 -16.16 14.08
CA GLY A 57 8.03 -16.06 15.54
C GLY A 57 7.14 -14.89 15.96
N LEU A 58 7.36 -13.71 15.35
CA LEU A 58 6.53 -12.53 15.57
C LEU A 58 5.08 -12.78 15.13
N ALA A 59 4.89 -13.40 13.95
CA ALA A 59 3.56 -13.70 13.42
C ALA A 59 2.77 -14.61 14.37
N LYS A 60 3.39 -15.68 14.87
CA LYS A 60 2.79 -16.57 15.87
C LYS A 60 2.49 -15.85 17.19
N ALA A 61 3.35 -14.93 17.62
CA ALA A 61 3.13 -14.15 18.84
C ALA A 61 1.92 -13.19 18.71
N ILE A 62 1.75 -12.57 17.55
CA ILE A 62 0.57 -11.74 17.24
C ILE A 62 -0.70 -12.60 17.26
N VAL A 63 -0.68 -13.75 16.58
CA VAL A 63 -1.85 -14.64 16.49
C VAL A 63 -2.22 -15.26 17.85
N ALA A 64 -1.23 -15.56 18.70
CA ALA A 64 -1.46 -16.14 20.02
C ALA A 64 -2.10 -15.15 21.01
N ASN A 65 -2.06 -13.84 20.74
CA ASN A 65 -2.64 -12.81 21.60
C ASN A 65 -3.88 -12.20 20.92
N PRO A 66 -5.10 -12.46 21.43
CA PRO A 66 -6.35 -11.95 20.82
C PRO A 66 -6.38 -10.43 20.64
N THR A 67 -5.79 -9.67 21.56
CA THR A 67 -5.73 -8.21 21.49
C THR A 67 -4.82 -7.75 20.35
N LEU A 68 -3.63 -8.34 20.21
CA LEU A 68 -2.71 -8.00 19.12
C LEU A 68 -3.26 -8.40 17.75
N LEU A 69 -3.90 -9.56 17.66
CA LEU A 69 -4.56 -10.01 16.45
C LEU A 69 -5.69 -9.05 16.05
N THR A 70 -6.54 -8.65 17.00
CA THR A 70 -7.63 -7.69 16.75
C THR A 70 -7.11 -6.33 16.28
N ILE A 71 -6.01 -5.84 16.88
CA ILE A 71 -5.35 -4.62 16.43
C ILE A 71 -4.83 -4.79 15.00
N SER A 72 -4.16 -5.91 14.69
CA SER A 72 -3.68 -6.20 13.34
C SER A 72 -4.82 -6.22 12.32
N ASP A 73 -5.96 -6.81 12.69
CA ASP A 73 -7.13 -6.90 11.83
C ASP A 73 -7.71 -5.51 11.53
N TYR A 74 -7.92 -4.68 12.55
CA TYR A 74 -8.39 -3.31 12.35
C TYR A 74 -7.41 -2.45 11.55
N VAL A 75 -6.10 -2.58 11.81
CA VAL A 75 -5.07 -1.85 11.07
C VAL A 75 -5.10 -2.24 9.59
N ASN A 76 -5.31 -3.51 9.26
CA ASN A 76 -5.44 -3.94 7.87
C ASN A 76 -6.75 -3.47 7.23
N MET A 77 -7.88 -3.66 7.90
CA MET A 77 -9.19 -3.25 7.39
C MET A 77 -9.28 -1.74 7.14
N TRP A 78 -9.01 -0.94 8.17
CA TRP A 78 -9.13 0.52 8.11
C TRP A 78 -7.94 1.17 7.45
N GLY A 79 -6.73 0.68 7.71
CA GLY A 79 -5.51 1.24 7.11
C GLY A 79 -5.54 1.15 5.59
N LEU A 80 -5.84 -0.02 5.03
CA LEU A 80 -5.95 -0.18 3.56
C LEU A 80 -7.08 0.69 2.99
N THR A 81 -8.23 0.73 3.65
CA THR A 81 -9.38 1.55 3.22
C THR A 81 -9.03 3.05 3.19
N LEU A 82 -8.42 3.56 4.26
CA LEU A 82 -8.05 4.98 4.37
C LEU A 82 -6.94 5.36 3.38
N VAL A 83 -5.95 4.49 3.17
CA VAL A 83 -4.93 4.66 2.13
C VAL A 83 -5.58 4.70 0.75
N GLY A 84 -6.48 3.76 0.46
CA GLY A 84 -7.19 3.71 -0.81
C GLY A 84 -7.99 4.98 -1.09
N LEU A 85 -8.76 5.45 -0.11
CA LEU A 85 -9.50 6.72 -0.20
C LEU A 85 -8.56 7.92 -0.40
N SER A 86 -7.47 8.00 0.38
CA SER A 86 -6.46 9.05 0.27
C SER A 86 -5.88 9.14 -1.13
N LEU A 87 -5.49 8.02 -1.73
CA LEU A 87 -4.91 7.96 -3.08
C LEU A 87 -5.95 8.22 -4.17
N MET A 88 -7.15 7.64 -4.08
CA MET A 88 -8.21 7.84 -5.07
C MET A 88 -8.67 9.30 -5.13
N LEU A 89 -9.01 9.87 -3.97
CA LEU A 89 -9.46 11.27 -3.88
C LEU A 89 -8.31 12.25 -4.08
N GLY A 90 -7.07 11.80 -3.97
CA GLY A 90 -5.90 12.67 -3.93
C GLY A 90 -5.92 13.59 -2.72
N LEU A 91 -6.33 13.06 -1.55
CA LEU A 91 -6.33 13.75 -0.27
C LEU A 91 -5.17 13.20 0.59
N LEU A 92 -4.27 14.07 1.05
CA LEU A 92 -3.03 13.73 1.74
C LEU A 92 -2.23 12.67 0.96
N SER A 93 -2.23 12.74 -0.37
CA SER A 93 -1.81 11.61 -1.22
C SER A 93 -0.34 11.22 -1.02
N ARG A 94 0.51 12.19 -0.64
CA ARG A 94 1.91 11.95 -0.29
C ARG A 94 2.03 11.08 0.96
N TYR A 95 1.25 11.38 1.99
CA TYR A 95 1.18 10.55 3.20
C TYR A 95 0.52 9.20 2.92
N GLY A 96 -0.56 9.18 2.13
CA GLY A 96 -1.20 7.94 1.68
C GLY A 96 -0.25 7.03 0.90
N SER A 97 0.61 7.60 0.04
CA SER A 97 1.61 6.84 -0.71
C SER A 97 2.66 6.23 0.21
N LEU A 98 3.13 6.99 1.20
CA LEU A 98 4.10 6.53 2.18
C LEU A 98 3.53 5.42 3.08
N THR A 99 2.33 5.61 3.64
CA THR A 99 1.69 4.61 4.49
C THR A 99 1.30 3.37 3.71
N GLY A 100 0.77 3.52 2.50
CA GLY A 100 0.51 2.41 1.58
C GLY A 100 1.77 1.60 1.27
N MET A 101 2.90 2.29 1.01
CA MET A 101 4.18 1.63 0.78
C MET A 101 4.61 0.83 2.01
N THR A 102 4.46 1.39 3.21
CA THR A 102 4.73 0.65 4.46
C THR A 102 3.87 -0.60 4.58
N PHE A 103 2.56 -0.53 4.32
CA PHE A 103 1.68 -1.70 4.33
C PHE A 103 2.17 -2.79 3.40
N ILE A 104 2.44 -2.46 2.14
CA ILE A 104 2.82 -3.45 1.12
C ILE A 104 4.20 -4.04 1.42
N CYS A 105 5.13 -3.24 1.94
CA CYS A 105 6.41 -3.74 2.44
C CYS A 105 6.22 -4.72 3.61
N LEU A 106 5.31 -4.45 4.54
CA LEU A 106 4.99 -5.40 5.62
C LEU A 106 4.42 -6.70 5.05
N TYR A 107 3.48 -6.64 4.11
CA TYR A 107 2.98 -7.83 3.42
C TYR A 107 4.13 -8.62 2.79
N TYR A 108 5.00 -7.96 2.03
CA TYR A 108 6.18 -8.58 1.43
C TYR A 108 7.10 -9.23 2.47
N LEU A 109 7.37 -8.57 3.61
CA LEU A 109 8.27 -9.09 4.64
C LEU A 109 7.73 -10.31 5.38
N PHE A 110 6.41 -10.38 5.59
CA PHE A 110 5.79 -11.54 6.24
C PHE A 110 5.64 -12.74 5.30
N ALA A 111 5.59 -12.53 3.98
CA ALA A 111 5.53 -13.61 2.99
C ALA A 111 6.42 -13.31 1.76
N PRO A 112 7.75 -13.29 1.92
CA PRO A 112 8.66 -12.98 0.82
C PRO A 112 8.73 -14.18 -0.16
N PRO A 113 8.76 -13.94 -1.48
CA PRO A 113 8.71 -15.02 -2.48
C PRO A 113 10.05 -15.75 -2.65
N LEU A 114 10.69 -16.19 -1.54
CA LEU A 114 12.02 -16.81 -1.55
C LEU A 114 11.98 -18.29 -1.95
N LEU A 115 13.07 -18.77 -2.55
CA LEU A 115 13.27 -20.18 -2.85
C LEU A 115 13.20 -21.03 -1.58
N GLY A 116 12.47 -22.15 -1.64
CA GLY A 116 12.30 -23.08 -0.52
C GLY A 116 11.20 -22.71 0.48
N LEU A 117 10.49 -21.60 0.28
CA LEU A 117 9.28 -21.26 1.03
C LEU A 117 8.03 -21.56 0.18
N GLU A 118 7.32 -22.63 0.51
CA GLU A 118 6.01 -22.90 -0.06
C GLU A 118 4.94 -22.31 0.83
N TYR A 119 4.00 -21.55 0.28
CA TYR A 119 2.90 -20.94 1.02
C TYR A 119 1.62 -21.73 0.80
N GLY A 120 0.73 -21.79 1.80
CA GLY A 120 -0.54 -22.54 1.69
C GLY A 120 -1.55 -21.91 0.74
N ARG A 121 -1.29 -20.68 0.29
CA ARG A 121 -2.14 -19.92 -0.62
C ARG A 121 -1.84 -20.30 -2.08
N PRO A 122 -2.86 -20.37 -2.96
CA PRO A 122 -2.63 -20.58 -4.38
C PRO A 122 -1.60 -19.58 -4.90
N GLY A 123 -0.55 -20.08 -5.55
CA GLY A 123 0.50 -19.24 -6.10
C GLY A 123 -0.08 -18.34 -7.20
N GLU A 124 0.08 -17.03 -7.05
CA GLU A 124 -0.36 -16.04 -8.03
C GLU A 124 0.61 -15.90 -9.23
N GLY A 125 1.71 -16.65 -9.20
CA GLY A 125 2.75 -16.66 -10.23
C GLY A 125 4.03 -17.35 -9.75
N SER A 126 5.00 -17.50 -10.65
CA SER A 126 6.35 -18.00 -10.33
C SER A 126 7.27 -16.82 -10.06
N TYR A 127 7.39 -16.44 -8.78
CA TYR A 127 8.23 -15.33 -8.34
C TYR A 127 9.51 -15.85 -7.66
N LEU A 128 10.61 -15.08 -7.75
CA LEU A 128 11.88 -15.37 -7.05
C LEU A 128 12.20 -14.38 -5.94
N ILE A 129 12.07 -13.09 -6.24
CA ILE A 129 12.31 -11.98 -5.29
C ILE A 129 11.31 -10.87 -5.61
N VAL A 130 11.21 -10.48 -6.89
CA VAL A 130 10.24 -9.47 -7.31
C VAL A 130 8.86 -10.11 -7.51
N ASN A 131 7.90 -9.72 -6.68
CA ASN A 131 6.47 -10.06 -6.83
C ASN A 131 5.62 -8.79 -6.97
N LYS A 132 4.29 -8.96 -7.08
CA LYS A 132 3.34 -7.84 -7.19
C LYS A 132 3.47 -6.81 -6.07
N ASN A 133 3.71 -7.25 -4.83
CA ASN A 133 3.84 -6.37 -3.68
C ASN A 133 5.06 -5.46 -3.85
N LEU A 134 6.21 -6.02 -4.23
CA LEU A 134 7.42 -5.20 -4.42
C LEU A 134 7.23 -4.19 -5.56
N ILE A 135 6.59 -4.59 -6.66
CA ILE A 135 6.28 -3.69 -7.79
C ILE A 135 5.36 -2.56 -7.33
N GLU A 136 4.30 -2.88 -6.59
CA GLU A 136 3.35 -1.88 -6.07
C GLU A 136 4.00 -0.92 -5.06
N ALA A 137 4.87 -1.42 -4.18
CA ALA A 137 5.66 -0.59 -3.28
C ALA A 137 6.57 0.39 -4.03
N CYS A 138 7.25 -0.07 -5.09
CA CYS A 138 8.04 0.80 -5.96
C CYS A 138 7.17 1.83 -6.71
N ALA A 139 5.96 1.44 -7.13
CA ALA A 139 5.03 2.37 -7.79
C ALA A 139 4.54 3.46 -6.81
N LEU A 140 4.24 3.09 -5.56
CA LEU A 140 3.91 4.04 -4.49
C LEU A 140 5.07 4.97 -4.16
N TRP A 141 6.31 4.48 -4.20
CA TRP A 141 7.50 5.31 -4.07
C TRP A 141 7.58 6.36 -5.19
N VAL A 142 7.30 5.98 -6.45
CA VAL A 142 7.24 6.92 -7.57
C VAL A 142 6.16 7.97 -7.33
N LEU A 143 4.97 7.58 -6.86
CA LEU A 143 3.89 8.53 -6.53
C LEU A 143 4.24 9.46 -5.36
N TYR A 144 5.02 8.98 -4.40
CA TYR A 144 5.56 9.80 -3.31
C TYR A 144 6.56 10.85 -3.83
N CYS A 145 7.45 10.47 -4.75
CA CYS A 145 8.43 11.36 -5.35
C CYS A 145 7.79 12.39 -6.31
N PHE A 146 6.71 12.02 -6.98
CA PHE A 146 6.01 12.85 -7.97
C PHE A 146 4.54 13.05 -7.59
N PRO A 147 4.25 13.83 -6.53
CA PRO A 147 2.89 13.99 -6.04
C PRO A 147 2.02 14.75 -7.05
N THR A 148 0.96 14.11 -7.55
CA THR A 148 0.02 14.73 -8.51
C THR A 148 -1.22 15.34 -7.88
N SER A 149 -1.43 15.14 -6.57
CA SER A 149 -2.67 15.52 -5.88
C SER A 149 -2.93 17.02 -5.78
N HIS A 150 -1.87 17.83 -5.77
CA HIS A 150 -1.97 19.29 -5.75
C HIS A 150 -2.56 19.86 -7.05
N ILE A 151 -2.57 19.09 -8.14
CA ILE A 151 -3.13 19.48 -9.44
C ILE A 151 -4.50 18.81 -9.64
N ILE A 152 -4.53 17.47 -9.62
CA ILE A 152 -5.76 16.65 -9.76
C ILE A 152 -5.94 15.85 -8.48
N GLY A 153 -6.61 16.44 -7.49
CA GLY A 153 -6.91 15.83 -6.19
C GLY A 153 -7.54 16.83 -5.24
N LEU A 154 -8.08 16.35 -4.13
CA LEU A 154 -8.64 17.20 -3.08
C LEU A 154 -7.58 18.02 -2.33
N ASP A 155 -6.30 17.63 -2.40
CA ASP A 155 -5.18 18.42 -1.86
C ASP A 155 -5.11 19.84 -2.42
N ARG A 156 -5.71 20.10 -3.60
CA ARG A 156 -5.85 21.44 -4.16
C ARG A 156 -6.62 22.41 -3.25
N PHE A 157 -7.54 21.90 -2.42
CA PHE A 157 -8.35 22.72 -1.52
C PHE A 157 -7.73 22.90 -0.13
N LEU A 158 -6.67 22.14 0.19
CA LEU A 158 -5.98 22.30 1.46
C LEU A 158 -5.09 23.55 1.40
N PRO A 159 -5.13 24.42 2.42
CA PRO A 159 -4.19 25.53 2.49
C PRO A 159 -2.77 24.97 2.55
N ASN A 160 -1.89 25.47 1.68
CA ASN A 160 -0.46 25.15 1.73
C ASN A 160 0.07 25.45 3.13
N MET A 161 0.38 24.41 3.91
CA MET A 161 1.14 24.54 5.15
C MET A 161 2.63 24.85 4.87
N GLU A 162 3.06 24.83 3.60
CA GLU A 162 4.40 25.22 3.14
C GLU A 162 4.49 26.70 2.73
N LYS A 163 4.08 27.60 3.63
CA LYS A 163 4.59 28.99 3.65
C LYS A 163 4.75 29.45 5.09
N ASN A 164 5.85 29.05 5.73
CA ASN A 164 6.58 29.81 6.75
C ASN A 164 8.01 29.28 6.83
#